data_AF-A0A6G3XCP9-F1
#
_entry.id   AF-A0A6G3XCP9-F1
#
_cell.length_a   1.000
_cell.length_b   1.000
_cell.length_c   1.000
_cell.angle_alpha   90.00
_cell.angle_beta   90.00
_cell.angle_gamma   90.00
#
_symmetry.space_group_name_H-M   'P 1'
#
loop_
_entity.id
_entity.type
_entity.pdbx_description
1 polymer ?
#
loop_
_entity_poly.entity_id
_entity_poly.type
_entity_poly.pdbx_seq_one_letter_code
_entity_poly.pdbx_strand_id
1 'polypeptide(L)'
;GEELGLPEADVPLDRIQDPMYFRSQGRAPGRDGCRTPLPWATGEPFAGFGSTEEPWLPLPADWPARAADLQAQDPHSMLALYREALRQRRSLTALHTEPLRWLSEEPGVLMFARGEGLVCAVNLTANPARLPAHTEVLLTSGPLDAEDRLPRDTAVWLAR
;
A
#
# COMPACT_ATOMS: atom_id res chain seq x y z
N GLY A 1 1.92 -4.54 8.15
CA GLY A 1 2.38 -3.13 8.15
C GLY A 1 2.08 -2.44 6.84
N GLU A 2 2.41 -3.06 5.70
CA GLU A 2 2.15 -2.48 4.37
C GLU A 2 0.67 -2.19 4.11
N GLU A 3 -0.23 -3.07 4.58
CA GLU A 3 -1.68 -2.89 4.53
C GLU A 3 -2.18 -1.71 5.36
N LEU A 4 -1.34 -1.16 6.24
CA LEU A 4 -1.58 0.07 7.00
C LEU A 4 -0.90 1.29 6.36
N GLY A 5 -0.22 1.13 5.22
CA GLY A 5 0.53 2.20 4.56
C GLY A 5 1.66 2.77 5.42
N LEU A 6 2.35 1.92 6.19
CA LEU A 6 3.47 2.36 7.02
C LEU A 6 4.71 2.61 6.15
N PRO A 7 5.37 3.78 6.29
CA PRO A 7 6.63 4.06 5.60
C PRO A 7 7.78 3.23 6.20
N GLU A 8 8.98 3.31 5.62
CA GLU A 8 10.18 2.80 6.28
C GLU A 8 10.43 3.62 7.57
N ALA A 9 10.70 2.96 8.69
CA ALA A 9 11.04 3.66 9.92
C ALA A 9 12.48 4.18 9.91
N ASP A 10 12.68 5.39 10.41
CA ASP A 10 14.01 5.90 10.73
C ASP A 10 14.44 5.39 12.11
N VAL A 11 15.46 4.54 12.15
CA VAL A 11 15.97 3.91 13.38
C VAL A 11 17.26 4.62 13.80
N PRO A 12 17.31 5.26 14.99
CA PRO A 12 18.51 5.91 15.49
C PRO A 12 19.72 4.96 15.53
N LEU A 13 20.92 5.47 15.24
CA LEU A 13 22.14 4.67 15.11
C LEU A 13 22.47 3.86 16.38
N ASP A 14 22.20 4.43 17.55
CA ASP A 14 22.39 3.80 18.86
C ASP A 14 21.32 2.74 19.20
N ARG A 15 20.29 2.61 18.35
CA ARG A 15 19.19 1.65 18.48
C ARG A 15 19.23 0.57 17.40
N ILE A 16 20.14 0.66 16.42
CA ILE A 16 20.30 -0.36 15.39
C ILE A 16 20.63 -1.72 16.01
N GLN A 17 19.94 -2.75 15.54
CA GLN A 17 20.07 -4.14 15.98
C GLN A 17 20.60 -5.04 14.86
N ASP A 18 20.42 -4.68 13.58
CA ASP A 18 20.75 -5.55 12.45
C ASP A 18 22.27 -5.80 12.32
N PRO A 19 22.74 -7.06 12.43
CA PRO A 19 24.14 -7.41 12.19
C PRO A 19 24.67 -7.00 10.81
N MET A 20 23.80 -6.78 9.82
CA MET A 20 24.22 -6.26 8.52
C MET A 20 24.85 -4.87 8.62
N TYR A 21 24.27 -3.98 9.44
CA TYR A 21 24.82 -2.64 9.64
C TYR A 21 26.23 -2.72 10.21
N PHE A 22 26.40 -3.47 11.31
CA PHE A 22 27.68 -3.64 11.99
C PHE A 22 28.74 -4.33 11.10
N ARG A 23 28.38 -5.40 10.40
CA ARG A 23 29.31 -6.12 9.49
C ARG A 23 29.74 -5.27 8.30
N SER A 24 28.88 -4.35 7.85
CA SER A 24 29.19 -3.42 6.77
C SER A 24 29.96 -2.18 7.23
N GLN A 25 30.25 -2.06 8.53
CA GLN A 25 30.82 -0.86 9.14
C GLN A 25 29.98 0.40 8.82
N GLY A 26 28.64 0.24 8.86
CA GLY A 26 27.68 1.32 8.60
C GLY A 26 27.49 1.71 7.14
N ARG A 27 28.06 0.98 6.17
CA ARG A 27 27.84 1.24 4.73
C ARG A 27 26.46 0.80 4.26
N ALA A 28 25.93 -0.27 4.83
CA ALA A 28 24.58 -0.73 4.59
C ALA A 28 23.68 -0.27 5.76
N PRO A 29 22.50 0.31 5.49
CA PRO A 29 21.63 0.86 6.54
C PRO A 29 21.05 -0.20 7.49
N GLY A 30 21.10 -1.48 7.12
CA GLY A 30 20.42 -2.53 7.89
C GLY A 30 19.02 -2.83 7.33
N ARG A 31 18.22 -3.53 8.13
CA ARG A 31 16.83 -3.90 7.83
C ARG A 31 15.90 -3.55 9.00
N ASP A 32 16.37 -2.78 9.97
CA ASP A 32 15.57 -2.50 11.18
C ASP A 32 14.40 -1.57 10.90
N GLY A 33 14.48 -0.70 9.89
CA GLY A 33 13.41 0.22 9.52
C GLY A 33 12.10 -0.46 9.14
N CYS A 34 12.15 -1.68 8.58
CA CYS A 34 10.96 -2.48 8.28
C CYS A 34 10.60 -3.51 9.37
N ARG A 35 11.25 -3.45 10.55
CA ARG A 35 11.08 -4.40 11.67
C ARG A 35 10.62 -3.75 12.96
N THR A 36 10.37 -2.44 12.94
CA THR A 36 9.85 -1.71 14.09
C THR A 36 8.48 -2.27 14.50
N PRO A 37 8.11 -2.10 15.78
CA PRO A 37 6.79 -2.48 16.30
C PRO A 37 5.63 -1.97 15.45
N LEU A 38 4.60 -2.78 15.27
CA LEU A 38 3.39 -2.37 14.54
C LEU A 38 2.44 -1.58 15.44
N PRO A 39 1.79 -0.52 14.91
CA PRO A 39 0.77 0.23 15.63
C PRO A 39 -0.59 -0.47 15.53
N TRP A 40 -1.04 -1.11 16.60
CA TRP A 40 -2.31 -1.81 16.66
C TRP A 40 -3.46 -0.96 17.18
N ALA A 41 -3.22 -0.21 18.27
CA ALA A 41 -4.24 0.52 18.99
C ALA A 41 -3.78 1.92 19.40
N THR A 42 -4.62 2.92 19.17
CA THR A 42 -4.39 4.29 19.63
C THR A 42 -4.61 4.44 21.13
N GLY A 43 -3.84 5.33 21.75
CA GLY A 43 -3.94 5.63 23.18
C GLY A 43 -3.30 4.60 24.10
N GLU A 44 -2.88 3.44 23.58
CA GLU A 44 -2.16 2.41 24.32
C GLU A 44 -0.63 2.64 24.29
N PRO A 45 0.11 2.20 25.32
CA PRO A 45 1.57 2.19 25.31
C PRO A 45 2.11 1.52 24.04
N PHE A 46 3.07 2.18 23.38
CA PHE A 46 3.68 1.73 22.12
C PHE A 46 2.65 1.31 21.07
N ALA A 47 1.56 2.08 20.98
CA ALA A 47 0.44 1.85 20.06
C ALA A 47 -0.15 0.43 20.14
N GLY A 48 -0.23 -0.15 21.35
CA GLY A 48 -0.85 -1.45 21.56
C GLY A 48 -0.01 -2.62 21.05
N PHE A 49 1.31 -2.45 20.84
CA PHE A 49 2.21 -3.55 20.50
C PHE A 49 2.27 -4.67 21.56
N GLY A 50 1.75 -4.42 22.76
CA GLY A 50 1.73 -5.39 23.86
C GLY A 50 2.96 -5.30 24.77
N SER A 51 3.74 -4.23 24.66
CA SER A 51 4.83 -3.93 25.58
C SER A 51 4.39 -2.84 26.58
N THR A 52 4.73 -3.02 27.85
CA THR A 52 4.59 -1.98 28.89
C THR A 52 5.86 -1.13 29.02
N GLU A 53 6.98 -1.62 28.48
CA GLU A 53 8.28 -0.96 28.39
C GLU A 53 8.68 -0.72 26.93
N GLU A 54 9.75 0.04 26.67
CA GLU A 54 10.20 0.29 25.30
C GLU A 54 10.55 -1.01 24.56
N PRO A 55 9.98 -1.27 23.36
CA PRO A 55 10.31 -2.46 22.58
C PRO A 55 11.77 -2.47 22.12
N TRP A 56 12.18 -3.64 21.59
CA TRP A 56 13.54 -3.89 21.07
C TRP A 56 13.97 -2.96 19.92
N LEU A 57 13.00 -2.37 19.21
CA LEU A 57 13.19 -1.28 18.26
C LEU A 57 12.19 -0.16 18.56
N PRO A 58 12.55 1.12 18.32
CA PRO A 58 11.65 2.23 18.58
C PRO A 58 10.45 2.19 17.64
N LEU A 59 9.28 2.56 18.17
CA LEU A 59 8.10 2.86 17.36
C LEU A 59 8.21 4.31 16.85
N PRO A 60 8.12 4.56 15.53
CA PRO A 60 8.14 5.92 15.01
C PRO A 60 6.97 6.77 15.53
N ALA A 61 7.23 8.04 15.82
CA ALA A 61 6.28 8.92 16.51
C ALA A 61 5.00 9.19 15.70
N ASP A 62 5.06 9.12 14.38
CA ASP A 62 3.94 9.38 13.46
C ASP A 62 3.09 8.12 13.16
N TRP A 63 3.60 6.92 13.48
CA TRP A 63 2.91 5.67 13.19
C TRP A 63 1.64 5.40 13.99
N PRO A 64 1.48 5.84 15.26
CA PRO A 64 0.21 5.72 15.98
C PRO A 64 -0.98 6.35 15.25
N ALA A 65 -0.77 7.37 14.42
CA ALA A 65 -1.83 7.97 13.60
C ALA A 65 -2.32 7.04 12.46
N ARG A 66 -1.58 5.97 12.18
CA ARG A 66 -1.90 4.93 11.18
C ARG A 66 -2.26 3.60 11.83
N ALA A 67 -2.55 3.58 13.13
CA ALA A 67 -2.84 2.36 13.86
C ALA A 67 -4.01 1.56 13.27
N ALA A 68 -3.95 0.24 13.44
CA ALA A 68 -4.91 -0.68 12.85
C ALA A 68 -6.35 -0.45 13.33
N ASP A 69 -6.56 -0.04 14.59
CA ASP A 69 -7.88 0.29 15.15
C ASP A 69 -8.53 1.50 14.49
N LEU A 70 -7.76 2.56 14.21
CA LEU A 70 -8.22 3.73 13.47
C LEU A 70 -8.58 3.35 12.03
N GLN A 71 -7.67 2.66 11.34
CA GLN A 71 -7.91 2.28 9.95
C GLN A 71 -9.06 1.28 9.80
N ALA A 72 -9.30 0.42 10.79
CA ALA A 72 -10.43 -0.49 10.77
C ALA A 72 -11.79 0.22 10.81
N GLN A 73 -11.84 1.47 11.31
CA GLN A 73 -13.05 2.30 11.38
C GLN A 73 -13.21 3.23 10.18
N ASP A 74 -12.14 3.46 9.42
CA ASP A 74 -12.15 4.33 8.24
C ASP A 74 -12.31 3.52 6.94
N PRO A 75 -13.44 3.63 6.22
CA PRO A 75 -13.67 2.93 4.97
C PRO A 75 -12.77 3.41 3.82
N HIS A 76 -12.10 4.56 3.97
CA HIS A 76 -11.14 5.11 3.01
C HIS A 76 -9.68 4.81 3.36
N SER A 77 -9.43 4.02 4.41
CA SER A 77 -8.08 3.65 4.83
C SER A 77 -7.38 2.69 3.88
N MET A 78 -6.05 2.62 3.99
CA MET A 78 -5.24 1.60 3.31
C MET A 78 -5.68 0.18 3.69
N LEU A 79 -6.03 -0.03 4.95
CA LEU A 79 -6.51 -1.34 5.42
C LEU A 79 -7.83 -1.73 4.74
N ALA A 80 -8.77 -0.79 4.61
CA ALA A 80 -10.02 -1.00 3.91
C ALA A 80 -9.77 -1.31 2.41
N LEU A 81 -8.88 -0.56 1.77
CA LEU A 81 -8.46 -0.79 0.39
C LEU A 81 -7.90 -2.21 0.18
N TYR A 82 -6.97 -2.66 1.03
CA TYR A 82 -6.40 -4.02 0.93
C TYR A 82 -7.46 -5.10 1.13
N ARG A 83 -8.35 -4.94 2.11
CA ARG A 83 -9.45 -5.89 2.36
C ARG A 83 -10.38 -6.00 1.16
N GLU A 84 -10.75 -4.87 0.56
CA GLU A 84 -11.61 -4.84 -0.61
C GLU A 84 -10.92 -5.41 -1.85
N ALA A 85 -9.65 -5.05 -2.09
CA ALA A 85 -8.86 -5.62 -3.19
C ALA A 85 -8.76 -7.15 -3.10
N LEU A 86 -8.51 -7.68 -1.90
CA LEU A 86 -8.46 -9.13 -1.68
C LEU A 86 -9.84 -9.78 -1.82
N ARG A 87 -10.92 -9.11 -1.42
CA ARG A 87 -12.29 -9.58 -1.61
C ARG A 87 -12.63 -9.68 -3.10
N GLN A 88 -12.40 -8.60 -3.85
CA GLN A 88 -12.60 -8.54 -5.30
C GLN A 88 -11.73 -9.57 -6.03
N ARG A 89 -10.46 -9.71 -5.64
CA ARG A 89 -9.57 -10.72 -6.20
C ARG A 89 -10.15 -12.13 -6.07
N ARG A 90 -10.75 -12.48 -4.93
CA ARG A 90 -11.37 -13.79 -4.73
C ARG A 90 -12.57 -14.04 -5.64
N SER A 91 -13.36 -13.01 -5.98
CA SER A 91 -14.56 -13.14 -6.82
C SER A 91 -14.28 -12.99 -8.32
N LEU A 92 -13.25 -12.25 -8.72
CA LEU A 92 -12.93 -11.97 -10.11
C LEU A 92 -12.05 -13.07 -10.70
N THR A 93 -12.66 -14.13 -11.23
CA THR A 93 -11.97 -15.29 -11.82
C THR A 93 -10.91 -14.91 -12.86
N ALA A 94 -11.13 -13.83 -13.62
CA ALA A 94 -10.17 -13.32 -14.60
C ALA A 94 -8.79 -13.01 -13.99
N LEU A 95 -8.72 -12.61 -12.71
CA LEU A 95 -7.45 -12.38 -12.02
C LEU A 95 -6.65 -13.66 -11.74
N HIS A 96 -7.28 -14.83 -11.86
CA HIS A 96 -6.69 -16.14 -11.61
C HIS A 96 -6.39 -16.92 -12.90
N THR A 97 -7.27 -16.86 -13.90
CA THR A 97 -7.22 -17.77 -15.06
C THR A 97 -6.79 -17.11 -16.36
N GLU A 98 -7.12 -15.83 -16.56
CA GLU A 98 -6.91 -15.17 -17.85
C GLU A 98 -5.48 -14.67 -18.01
N PRO A 99 -4.89 -14.69 -19.21
CA PRO A 99 -3.59 -14.09 -19.45
C PRO A 99 -3.65 -12.57 -19.29
N LEU A 100 -2.51 -11.96 -18.99
CA LEU A 100 -2.33 -10.52 -18.98
C LEU A 100 -2.07 -10.01 -20.40
N ARG A 101 -2.80 -8.96 -20.81
CA ARG A 101 -2.57 -8.24 -22.07
C ARG A 101 -2.37 -6.75 -21.80
N TRP A 102 -1.22 -6.21 -22.18
CA TRP A 102 -0.95 -4.77 -22.04
C TRP A 102 -1.89 -3.94 -22.93
N LEU A 103 -2.36 -2.81 -22.38
CA LEU A 103 -3.24 -1.86 -23.06
C LEU A 103 -2.61 -0.47 -23.23
N SER A 104 -1.59 -0.16 -22.44
CA SER A 104 -0.81 1.07 -22.54
C SER A 104 0.65 0.72 -22.82
N GLU A 105 1.26 1.48 -23.73
CA GLU A 105 2.71 1.54 -23.94
C GLU A 105 3.31 2.82 -23.33
N GLU A 106 2.49 3.66 -22.71
CA GLU A 106 2.93 4.92 -22.09
C GLU A 106 3.84 4.63 -20.88
N PRO A 107 5.10 5.10 -20.89
CA PRO A 107 6.00 4.89 -19.78
C PRO A 107 5.43 5.46 -18.47
N GLY A 108 5.36 4.60 -17.44
CA GLY A 108 4.84 4.97 -16.13
C GLY A 108 3.32 4.81 -15.97
N VAL A 109 2.56 4.51 -17.03
CA VAL A 109 1.16 4.08 -16.92
C VAL A 109 1.08 2.58 -17.13
N LEU A 110 0.94 1.84 -16.04
CA LEU A 110 0.77 0.38 -16.08
C LEU A 110 -0.70 0.06 -16.28
N MET A 111 -1.11 -0.22 -17.52
CA MET A 111 -2.49 -0.59 -17.83
C MET A 111 -2.55 -1.90 -18.60
N PHE A 112 -3.34 -2.85 -18.10
CA PHE A 112 -3.49 -4.17 -18.69
C PHE A 112 -4.90 -4.73 -18.52
N ALA A 113 -5.30 -5.59 -19.46
CA ALA A 113 -6.50 -6.39 -19.38
C ALA A 113 -6.20 -7.79 -18.84
N ARG A 114 -7.21 -8.40 -18.20
CA ARG A 114 -7.29 -9.82 -17.87
C ARG A 114 -8.57 -10.37 -18.48
N GLY A 115 -8.45 -11.14 -19.56
CA GLY A 115 -9.58 -11.50 -20.40
C GLY A 115 -10.21 -10.26 -21.05
N GLU A 116 -11.50 -10.33 -21.39
CA GLU A 116 -12.21 -9.22 -22.04
C GLU A 116 -12.95 -8.30 -21.06
N GLY A 117 -13.26 -8.77 -19.83
CA GLY A 117 -14.14 -8.07 -18.89
C GLY A 117 -13.44 -7.28 -17.77
N LEU A 118 -12.11 -7.33 -17.64
CA LEU A 118 -11.39 -6.68 -16.55
C LEU A 118 -10.18 -5.91 -17.04
N VAL A 119 -10.05 -4.66 -16.59
CA VAL A 119 -8.86 -3.81 -16.75
C VAL A 119 -8.33 -3.40 -15.39
N CYS A 120 -7.01 -3.44 -15.24
CA CYS A 120 -6.30 -2.86 -14.12
C CYS A 120 -5.38 -1.76 -14.63
N ALA A 121 -5.36 -0.61 -13.95
CA ALA A 121 -4.47 0.50 -14.26
C ALA A 121 -3.81 1.07 -13.00
N VAL A 122 -2.55 1.49 -13.13
CA VAL A 122 -1.80 2.26 -12.13
C VAL A 122 -1.06 3.38 -12.85
N ASN A 123 -1.18 4.61 -12.36
CA ASN A 123 -0.47 5.76 -12.93
C ASN A 123 0.66 6.22 -12.01
N LEU A 124 1.90 6.07 -12.47
CA LEU A 124 3.13 6.52 -11.78
C LEU A 124 3.68 7.82 -12.37
N THR A 125 2.98 8.42 -13.34
CA THR A 125 3.39 9.66 -14.00
C THR A 125 2.87 10.88 -13.26
N ALA A 126 3.38 12.07 -13.61
CA ALA A 126 2.89 13.33 -13.04
C ALA A 126 1.52 13.77 -13.56
N ASN A 127 1.11 13.27 -14.74
CA ASN A 127 -0.11 13.73 -15.42
C ASN A 127 -1.23 12.70 -15.28
N PRO A 128 -2.51 13.11 -15.19
CA PRO A 128 -3.62 12.17 -15.20
C PRO A 128 -3.68 11.34 -16.48
N ALA A 129 -3.81 10.01 -16.35
CA ALA A 129 -3.87 9.08 -17.46
C ALA A 129 -5.34 8.82 -17.87
N ARG A 130 -5.59 8.73 -19.18
CA ARG A 130 -6.94 8.42 -19.68
C ARG A 130 -7.30 6.97 -19.41
N LEU A 131 -8.51 6.73 -18.92
CA LEU A 131 -9.05 5.38 -18.76
C LEU A 131 -9.74 4.93 -20.06
N PRO A 132 -9.70 3.62 -20.38
CA PRO A 132 -10.45 3.09 -21.51
C PRO A 132 -11.96 3.12 -21.20
N ALA A 133 -12.77 2.91 -22.24
CA ALA A 133 -14.21 2.67 -22.04
C ALA A 133 -14.41 1.49 -21.07
N HIS A 134 -15.32 1.71 -20.12
CA HIS A 134 -15.63 0.79 -19.03
C HIS A 134 -17.09 1.00 -18.59
N THR A 135 -17.65 0.00 -17.93
CA THR A 135 -19.04 0.01 -17.44
C THR A 135 -19.14 0.30 -15.96
N GLU A 136 -18.10 -0.05 -15.18
CA GLU A 136 -18.07 0.11 -13.74
C GLU A 136 -16.64 0.27 -13.21
N VAL A 137 -16.47 1.09 -12.17
CA VAL A 137 -15.26 1.15 -11.35
C VAL A 137 -15.40 0.15 -10.20
N LEU A 138 -14.67 -0.97 -10.27
CA LEU A 138 -14.74 -2.06 -9.29
C LEU A 138 -13.95 -1.76 -8.02
N LEU A 139 -12.84 -1.03 -8.16
CA LEU A 139 -11.94 -0.66 -7.08
C LEU A 139 -11.12 0.55 -7.48
N THR A 140 -10.87 1.47 -6.55
CA THR A 140 -9.87 2.52 -6.74
C THR A 140 -9.12 2.83 -5.45
N SER A 141 -7.83 3.16 -5.54
CA SER A 141 -7.00 3.52 -4.39
C SER A 141 -7.11 5.00 -4.00
N GLY A 142 -7.79 5.82 -4.81
CA GLY A 142 -7.95 7.25 -4.63
C GLY A 142 -9.02 7.80 -5.59
N PRO A 143 -9.48 9.04 -5.43
CA PRO A 143 -10.49 9.59 -6.33
C PRO A 143 -9.94 9.73 -7.76
N LEU A 144 -10.81 9.51 -8.75
CA LEU A 144 -10.55 9.95 -10.12
C LEU A 144 -10.64 11.48 -10.21
N ASP A 145 -10.02 12.08 -11.23
CA ASP A 145 -10.13 13.53 -11.43
C ASP A 145 -11.51 13.94 -11.97
N ALA A 146 -11.74 15.26 -12.10
CA ALA A 146 -13.01 15.81 -12.55
C ALA A 146 -13.39 15.42 -13.99
N GLU A 147 -12.42 14.95 -14.78
CA GLU A 147 -12.61 14.47 -16.15
C GLU A 147 -12.58 12.94 -16.27
N ASP A 148 -12.73 12.23 -15.14
CA ASP A 148 -12.73 10.76 -15.06
C ASP A 148 -11.40 10.12 -15.52
N ARG A 149 -10.28 10.82 -15.27
CA ARG A 149 -8.93 10.31 -15.54
C ARG A 149 -8.28 9.83 -14.26
N LEU A 150 -7.31 8.93 -14.41
CA LEU A 150 -6.56 8.32 -13.32
C LEU A 150 -5.43 9.24 -12.86
N PRO A 151 -5.48 9.84 -11.65
CA PRO A 151 -4.43 10.71 -11.16
C PRO A 151 -3.15 9.95 -10.84
N ARG A 152 -2.08 10.71 -10.57
CA ARG A 152 -0.80 10.16 -10.11
C ARG A 152 -0.97 9.31 -8.84
N ASP A 153 -0.13 8.29 -8.71
CA ASP A 153 -0.02 7.38 -7.56
C ASP A 153 -1.36 6.71 -7.20
N THR A 154 -2.25 6.57 -8.21
CA THR A 154 -3.58 5.98 -8.07
C THR A 154 -3.71 4.71 -8.92
N ALA A 155 -4.38 3.71 -8.37
CA ALA A 155 -4.73 2.46 -9.02
C ALA A 155 -6.25 2.36 -9.20
N VAL A 156 -6.69 1.70 -10.28
CA VAL A 156 -8.11 1.43 -10.54
C VAL A 156 -8.31 0.07 -11.20
N TRP A 157 -9.37 -0.64 -10.82
CA TRP A 157 -9.88 -1.84 -11.50
C TRP A 157 -11.23 -1.52 -12.11
N LEU A 158 -11.42 -1.87 -13.38
CA LEU A 158 -12.59 -1.52 -14.18
C LEU A 158 -13.23 -2.77 -14.78
N ALA A 159 -14.56 -2.81 -14.78
CA ALA A 159 -15.32 -3.75 -15.59
C ALA A 159 -15.49 -3.22 -17.02
N ARG A 160 -15.44 -4.11 -18.01
CA ARG A 160 -15.74 -3.83 -19.42
C ARG A 160 -17.00 -4.52 -19.86
#